data_AF-A0A519R3T6-F1
#
_entry.id   AF-A0A519R3T6-F1
#
_cell.length_a   1.000
_cell.length_b   1.000
_cell.length_c   1.000
_cell.angle_alpha   90.00
_cell.angle_beta   90.00
_cell.angle_gamma   90.00
#
_symmetry.space_group_name_H-M   'P 1'
#
loop_
_entity.id
_entity.type
_entity.pdbx_description
1 polymer ?
#
loop_
_entity_poly.entity_id
_entity_poly.type
_entity_poly.pdbx_seq_one_letter_code
_entity_poly.pdbx_strand_id
1 'polypeptide(L)'
;MLSLPRDVPESYSSDTWLYANVRGGAQPGQPLTQFTGLFYQRNQAGDILINPGTGLPIRTTGFVSNGSDRWPDWTLGLTNEFGYKNFRLSFLVDFRKGGDVLNATEHYLTQKGLTTRTLDREIPRVIKGVLQDGLENSAKPTPNNIVVTPYYDNRYYSAISEELFIEKNINWIRMRDITLSYTLSSKLLARQSFVKSASFFATATDVFLITNYSGADPIANGNNAATVGAGGMAIDYGNFPTSLGINFGVRIGL
;
A
#
# COMPACT_ATOMS: atom_id res chain seq x y z
N MET A 1 -0.69 9.05 19.81
CA MET A 1 0.27 9.13 20.94
C MET A 1 0.13 10.49 21.63
N LEU A 2 0.12 10.57 22.96
CA LEU A 2 -0.15 11.83 23.69
C LEU A 2 1.10 12.68 23.94
N SER A 3 2.28 12.07 24.10
CA SER A 3 3.57 12.77 24.26
C SER A 3 4.74 11.85 23.92
N LEU A 4 5.90 12.44 23.62
CA LEU A 4 7.18 11.74 23.44
C LEU A 4 8.17 12.14 24.56
N PRO A 5 9.07 11.25 25.00
CA PRO A 5 10.11 11.60 25.97
C PRO A 5 11.04 12.69 25.42
N ARG A 6 11.43 13.65 26.27
CA ARG A 6 12.50 14.65 26.00
C ARG A 6 12.27 15.55 24.77
N ASP A 7 11.01 15.89 24.48
CA ASP A 7 10.62 16.80 23.38
C ASP A 7 11.11 16.36 21.99
N VAL A 8 11.37 15.05 21.80
CA VAL A 8 11.73 14.51 20.49
C VAL A 8 10.52 14.69 19.55
N PRO A 9 10.70 15.26 18.35
CA PRO A 9 9.57 15.60 17.47
C PRO A 9 8.93 14.37 16.82
N GLU A 10 9.60 13.21 16.81
CA GLU A 10 9.17 12.00 16.13
C GLU A 10 9.83 10.75 16.75
N SER A 11 9.07 9.66 16.91
CA SER A 11 9.63 8.31 17.07
C SER A 11 9.48 7.57 15.76
N TYR A 12 10.54 6.95 15.24
CA TYR A 12 10.48 6.25 13.96
C TYR A 12 11.24 4.92 14.02
N SER A 13 10.91 4.02 13.10
CA SER A 13 11.66 2.78 12.89
C SER A 13 12.61 2.96 11.70
N SER A 14 13.92 2.92 11.95
CA SER A 14 14.94 3.06 10.92
C SER A 14 14.82 1.98 9.83
N ASP A 15 14.39 0.78 10.21
CA ASP A 15 14.28 -0.36 9.29
C ASP A 15 13.21 -0.13 8.23
N THR A 16 12.27 0.77 8.47
CA THR A 16 11.19 1.12 7.53
C THR A 16 11.58 2.19 6.53
N TRP A 17 12.80 2.72 6.62
CA TRP A 17 13.32 3.72 5.69
C TRP A 17 13.87 3.05 4.43
N LEU A 18 12.97 2.41 3.68
CA LEU A 18 13.30 1.56 2.55
C LEU A 18 13.43 2.33 1.24
N TYR A 19 12.74 3.47 1.14
CA TYR A 19 12.65 4.24 -0.09
C TYR A 19 12.65 5.76 0.16
N ALA A 20 13.54 6.44 -0.55
CA ALA A 20 13.67 7.89 -0.59
C ALA A 20 13.62 8.53 0.80
N ASN A 21 12.65 9.40 1.08
CA ASN A 21 12.52 10.11 2.36
C ASN A 21 11.19 9.81 3.06
N VAL A 22 10.68 8.58 2.97
CA VAL A 22 9.48 8.15 3.69
C VAL A 22 9.79 6.94 4.57
N ARG A 23 9.22 6.96 5.77
CA ARG A 23 9.36 5.89 6.76
C ARG A 23 8.12 5.80 7.65
N GLY A 24 8.02 4.69 8.37
CA GLY A 24 7.09 4.55 9.48
C GLY A 24 7.58 5.37 10.68
N GLY A 25 6.80 6.38 11.03
CA GLY A 25 7.07 7.27 12.15
C GLY A 25 5.81 7.58 12.93
N ALA A 26 5.94 8.07 14.16
CA ALA A 26 4.87 8.42 15.06
C ALA A 26 5.15 9.80 15.66
N GLN A 27 4.17 10.69 15.57
CA GLN A 27 4.20 12.03 16.14
C GLN A 27 3.02 12.22 17.10
N PRO A 28 3.15 13.09 18.12
CA PRO A 28 2.04 13.38 19.03
C PRO A 28 0.79 13.86 18.26
N GLY A 29 -0.38 13.38 18.66
CA GLY A 29 -1.66 13.74 18.03
C GLY A 29 -1.94 13.08 16.67
N GLN A 30 -1.03 12.26 16.13
CA GLN A 30 -1.19 11.55 14.86
C GLN A 30 -1.35 10.03 15.05
N PRO A 31 -1.80 9.28 14.02
CA PRO A 31 -1.83 7.82 14.04
C PRO A 31 -0.45 7.22 14.34
N LEU A 32 -0.41 6.10 15.09
CA LEU A 32 0.86 5.42 15.44
C LEU A 32 1.53 4.78 14.22
N THR A 33 0.72 4.42 13.24
CA THR A 33 1.10 3.72 12.01
C THR A 33 1.17 4.66 10.82
N GLN A 34 1.31 5.97 11.01
CA GLN A 34 1.43 6.91 9.90
C GLN A 34 2.74 6.77 9.12
N PHE A 35 2.76 7.39 7.95
CA PHE A 35 4.01 7.78 7.29
C PHE A 35 4.48 9.15 7.76
N THR A 36 5.79 9.27 7.84
CA THR A 36 6.51 10.52 8.02
C THR A 36 7.52 10.67 6.91
N GLY A 37 7.67 11.88 6.39
CA GLY A 37 8.62 12.13 5.32
C GLY A 37 8.98 13.59 5.15
N LEU A 38 9.93 13.85 4.25
CA LEU A 38 10.27 15.21 3.80
C LEU A 38 9.22 15.69 2.78
N PHE A 39 7.97 15.84 3.20
CA PHE A 39 6.85 16.18 2.32
C PHE A 39 6.86 17.65 1.89
N TYR A 40 5.90 18.07 1.07
CA TYR A 40 5.77 19.47 0.68
C TYR A 40 5.46 20.34 1.89
N GLN A 41 6.15 21.49 1.97
CA GLN A 41 5.90 22.49 2.97
C GLN A 41 4.54 23.15 2.70
N ARG A 42 3.81 23.45 3.77
CA ARG A 42 2.48 24.06 3.71
C ARG A 42 2.40 25.33 4.56
N ASN A 43 1.56 26.28 4.16
CA ASN A 43 1.21 27.43 5.00
C ASN A 43 0.27 27.00 6.15
N GLN A 44 -0.11 27.96 7.01
CA GLN A 44 -1.04 27.71 8.12
C GLN A 44 -2.45 27.25 7.66
N ALA A 45 -2.84 27.55 6.42
CA ALA A 45 -4.11 27.11 5.83
C ALA A 45 -4.03 25.71 5.20
N GLY A 46 -2.84 25.11 5.10
CA GLY A 46 -2.61 23.79 4.49
C GLY A 46 -2.27 23.80 3.00
N ASP A 47 -2.17 24.98 2.37
CA ASP A 47 -1.78 25.12 0.96
C ASP A 47 -0.30 24.81 0.77
N ILE A 48 0.04 24.13 -0.33
CA ILE A 48 1.43 23.83 -0.70
C ILE A 48 2.18 25.14 -0.97
N LEU A 49 3.36 25.30 -0.37
CA LEU A 49 4.26 26.40 -0.67
C LEU A 49 5.05 26.13 -1.95
N ILE A 50 5.05 27.10 -2.84
CA ILE A 50 5.72 27.08 -4.15
C ILE A 50 6.87 28.08 -4.14
N ASN A 51 8.02 27.65 -4.66
CA ASN A 51 9.18 28.53 -4.81
C ASN A 51 8.93 29.57 -5.92
N PRO A 52 9.00 30.89 -5.62
CA PRO A 52 8.68 31.94 -6.59
C PRO A 52 9.68 32.05 -7.75
N GLY A 53 10.88 31.47 -7.63
CA GLY A 53 11.87 31.44 -8.71
C GLY A 53 11.73 30.26 -9.67
N THR A 54 11.07 29.16 -9.26
CA THR A 54 10.99 27.93 -10.06
C THR A 54 9.57 27.48 -10.38
N GLY A 55 8.56 27.92 -9.63
CA GLY A 55 7.19 27.41 -9.77
C GLY A 55 6.99 25.99 -9.23
N LEU A 56 8.00 25.40 -8.57
CA LEU A 56 7.96 24.06 -7.99
C LEU A 56 7.69 24.08 -6.47
N PRO A 57 7.05 23.04 -5.92
CA PRO A 57 6.85 22.90 -4.47
C PRO A 57 8.15 22.89 -3.68
N ILE A 58 8.10 23.49 -2.49
CA ILE A 58 9.18 23.44 -1.50
C ILE A 58 8.95 22.24 -0.59
N ARG A 59 10.03 21.58 -0.18
CA ARG A 59 9.99 20.44 0.74
C ARG A 59 10.35 20.86 2.16
N THR A 60 9.82 20.16 3.15
CA THR A 60 10.24 20.34 4.54
C THR A 60 11.69 19.89 4.73
N THR A 61 12.37 20.49 5.71
CA THR A 61 13.73 20.10 6.13
C THR A 61 13.72 18.99 7.18
N GLY A 62 12.60 18.84 7.90
CA GLY A 62 12.36 17.77 8.86
C GLY A 62 11.24 16.83 8.41
N PHE A 63 11.24 15.62 8.99
CA PHE A 63 10.20 14.62 8.76
C PHE A 63 8.88 15.08 9.39
N VAL A 64 7.85 15.17 8.56
CA VAL A 64 6.50 15.58 8.96
C VAL A 64 5.49 14.51 8.58
N SER A 65 4.39 14.48 9.32
CA SER A 65 3.21 13.70 8.95
C SER A 65 2.49 14.32 7.76
N ASN A 66 1.90 13.48 6.90
CA ASN A 66 0.90 13.87 5.91
C ASN A 66 -0.53 13.40 6.28
N GLY A 67 -0.74 13.04 7.55
CA GLY A 67 -2.01 12.52 8.08
C GLY A 67 -2.40 11.17 7.48
N SER A 68 -1.43 10.34 7.09
CA SER A 68 -1.68 8.97 6.64
C SER A 68 -1.85 8.02 7.81
N ASP A 69 -2.53 6.90 7.57
CA ASP A 69 -2.55 5.77 8.50
C ASP A 69 -2.40 4.46 7.73
N ARG A 70 -1.35 3.68 7.99
CA ARG A 70 -1.10 2.40 7.30
C ARG A 70 -2.04 1.28 7.77
N TRP A 71 -2.66 1.44 8.93
CA TRP A 71 -3.50 0.40 9.52
C TRP A 71 -4.90 0.39 8.90
N PRO A 72 -5.49 -0.79 8.62
CA PRO A 72 -6.87 -0.84 8.15
C PRO A 72 -7.88 -0.42 9.23
N ASP A 73 -9.00 0.13 8.79
CA ASP A 73 -10.15 0.41 9.65
C ASP A 73 -10.72 -0.91 10.22
N TRP A 74 -10.83 -1.92 9.35
CA TRP A 74 -11.22 -3.27 9.72
C TRP A 74 -10.81 -4.31 8.68
N THR A 75 -10.75 -5.57 9.12
CA THR A 75 -10.58 -6.75 8.28
C THR A 75 -11.61 -7.80 8.66
N LEU A 76 -12.04 -8.61 7.69
CA LEU A 76 -13.02 -9.69 7.87
C LEU A 76 -12.64 -10.88 7.00
N GLY A 77 -12.66 -12.08 7.57
CA GLY A 77 -12.53 -13.34 6.83
C GLY A 77 -13.84 -14.11 6.84
N LEU A 78 -14.30 -14.56 5.67
CA LEU A 78 -15.48 -15.41 5.51
C LEU A 78 -15.06 -16.79 5.01
N THR A 79 -15.11 -17.76 5.92
CA THR A 79 -14.92 -19.18 5.59
C THR A 79 -16.28 -19.83 5.34
N ASN A 80 -16.44 -20.47 4.19
CA ASN A 80 -17.65 -21.19 3.83
C ASN A 80 -17.33 -22.64 3.47
N GLU A 81 -18.22 -23.54 3.84
CA GLU A 81 -18.10 -24.96 3.53
C GLU A 81 -19.46 -25.51 3.06
N PHE A 82 -19.46 -26.09 1.86
CA PHE A 82 -20.62 -26.69 1.23
C PHE A 82 -20.37 -28.18 1.00
N GLY A 83 -21.26 -29.02 1.51
CA GLY A 83 -21.24 -30.46 1.28
C GLY A 83 -22.39 -30.90 0.39
N TYR A 84 -22.11 -31.72 -0.62
CA TYR A 84 -23.14 -32.41 -1.39
C TYR A 84 -22.70 -33.83 -1.74
N LYS A 85 -23.40 -34.83 -1.16
CA LYS A 85 -23.02 -36.25 -1.23
C LYS A 85 -21.56 -36.43 -0.78
N ASN A 86 -20.72 -36.92 -1.69
CA ASN A 86 -19.32 -37.21 -1.47
C ASN A 86 -18.41 -36.02 -1.84
N PHE A 87 -18.97 -34.91 -2.32
CA PHE A 87 -18.24 -33.68 -2.62
C PHE A 87 -18.29 -32.72 -1.43
N ARG A 88 -17.17 -32.03 -1.21
CA ARG A 88 -17.05 -30.91 -0.28
C ARG A 88 -16.27 -29.78 -0.95
N LEU A 89 -16.88 -28.61 -0.98
CA LEU A 89 -16.29 -27.36 -1.44
C LEU A 89 -16.09 -26.46 -0.23
N SER A 90 -14.88 -25.98 0.00
CA SER A 90 -14.59 -24.96 1.02
C SER A 90 -13.87 -23.78 0.39
N PHE A 91 -14.13 -22.56 0.86
CA PHE A 91 -13.38 -21.39 0.44
C PHE A 91 -13.28 -20.34 1.55
N LEU A 92 -12.22 -19.54 1.47
CA LEU A 92 -11.95 -18.40 2.34
C LEU A 92 -11.85 -17.13 1.50
N VAL A 93 -12.67 -16.13 1.84
CA VAL A 93 -12.59 -14.78 1.26
C VAL A 93 -12.26 -13.79 2.35
N ASP A 94 -11.19 -13.04 2.15
CA ASP A 94 -10.79 -11.95 3.02
C ASP A 94 -11.21 -10.60 2.44
N PHE A 95 -11.63 -9.72 3.35
CA PHE A 95 -12.01 -8.34 3.09
C PHE A 95 -11.15 -7.43 3.96
N ARG A 96 -10.67 -6.34 3.38
CA ARG A 96 -10.00 -5.26 4.10
C ARG A 96 -10.57 -3.93 3.67
N LYS A 97 -10.83 -3.06 4.64
CA LYS A 97 -11.22 -1.67 4.44
C LYS A 97 -10.19 -0.75 5.08
N GLY A 98 -9.75 0.24 4.32
CA GLY A 98 -8.90 1.31 4.81
C GLY A 98 -7.43 0.93 4.96
N GLY A 99 -6.70 1.94 5.46
CA GLY A 99 -5.25 1.97 5.47
C GLY A 99 -4.69 2.58 4.18
N ASP A 100 -3.56 3.25 4.33
CA ASP A 100 -2.86 3.96 3.28
C ASP A 100 -1.60 3.19 2.90
N VAL A 101 -1.34 3.09 1.59
CA VAL A 101 -0.21 2.34 1.02
C VAL A 101 0.68 3.29 0.23
N LEU A 102 1.97 3.30 0.54
CA LEU A 102 2.97 4.00 -0.26
C LEU A 102 3.33 3.14 -1.47
N ASN A 103 2.95 3.61 -2.65
CA ASN A 103 3.38 3.04 -3.92
C ASN A 103 4.74 3.63 -4.34
N ALA A 104 5.79 3.23 -3.62
CA ALA A 104 7.15 3.67 -3.88
C ALA A 104 7.68 3.17 -5.24
N THR A 105 7.20 2.01 -5.69
CA THR A 105 7.47 1.50 -7.05
C THR A 105 7.01 2.48 -8.12
N GLU A 106 5.75 2.95 -8.06
CA GLU A 106 5.21 3.93 -9.02
C GLU A 106 5.94 5.27 -8.93
N HIS A 107 6.31 5.73 -7.72
CA HIS A 107 7.13 6.93 -7.55
C HIS A 107 8.49 6.78 -8.25
N TYR A 108 9.19 5.67 -8.01
CA TYR A 108 10.48 5.38 -8.63
C TYR A 108 10.38 5.35 -10.16
N LEU A 109 9.39 4.64 -10.69
CA LEU A 109 9.17 4.55 -12.13
C LEU A 109 8.81 5.92 -12.73
N THR A 110 8.03 6.74 -12.01
CA THR A 110 7.68 8.11 -12.46
C THR A 110 8.91 8.99 -12.55
N GLN A 111 9.80 8.96 -11.54
CA GLN A 111 11.07 9.69 -11.58
C GLN A 111 11.97 9.25 -12.74
N LYS A 112 11.86 7.99 -13.18
CA LYS A 112 12.59 7.44 -14.32
C LYS A 112 11.88 7.63 -15.67
N GLY A 113 10.69 8.22 -15.70
CA GLY A 113 9.91 8.40 -16.92
C GLY A 113 9.37 7.09 -17.52
N LEU A 114 9.18 6.06 -16.69
CA LEU A 114 8.74 4.72 -17.11
C LEU A 114 7.23 4.50 -16.92
N THR A 115 6.52 5.47 -16.37
CA THR A 115 5.07 5.39 -16.09
C THR A 115 4.26 6.16 -17.12
N THR A 116 2.96 5.86 -17.21
CA THR A 116 2.03 6.65 -18.03
C THR A 116 1.86 8.09 -17.53
N ARG A 117 2.17 8.37 -16.25
CA ARG A 117 2.15 9.72 -15.65
C ARG A 117 3.12 10.70 -16.30
N THR A 118 4.13 10.23 -17.03
CA THR A 118 5.13 11.08 -17.69
C THR A 118 4.88 11.30 -19.17
N LEU A 119 3.79 10.75 -19.74
CA LEU A 119 3.49 10.87 -21.17
C LEU A 119 3.20 12.30 -21.61
N ASP A 120 2.60 13.11 -20.74
CA ASP A 120 2.18 14.49 -21.02
C ASP A 120 3.24 15.53 -20.64
N ARG A 121 4.51 15.14 -20.57
CA ARG A 121 5.63 15.99 -20.12
C ARG A 121 5.81 17.30 -20.91
N GLU A 122 5.35 17.38 -22.14
CA GLU A 122 5.42 18.60 -22.96
C GLU A 122 4.27 19.59 -22.66
N ILE A 123 3.25 19.18 -21.91
CA ILE A 123 2.10 20.02 -21.57
C ILE A 123 2.47 20.98 -20.43
N PRO A 124 2.40 22.31 -20.66
CA PRO A 124 2.62 23.31 -19.62
C PRO A 124 1.53 23.24 -18.55
N ARG A 125 1.92 23.39 -17.28
CA ARG A 125 1.00 23.29 -16.14
C ARG A 125 1.42 24.21 -15.01
N VAL A 126 0.45 24.64 -14.21
CA VAL A 126 0.68 25.40 -12.97
C VAL A 126 0.37 24.48 -11.79
N ILE A 127 1.35 24.30 -10.92
CA ILE A 127 1.18 23.47 -9.72
C ILE A 127 0.32 24.25 -8.72
N LYS A 128 -0.75 23.63 -8.23
CA LYS A 128 -1.65 24.25 -7.25
C LYS A 128 -0.93 24.46 -5.93
N GLY A 129 -0.88 25.71 -5.47
CA GLY A 129 -0.26 26.12 -4.21
C GLY A 129 -0.20 27.64 -4.10
N VAL A 130 0.44 28.13 -3.05
CA VAL A 130 0.70 29.56 -2.81
C VAL A 130 2.20 29.84 -2.90
N LEU A 131 2.58 31.01 -3.38
CA LEU A 131 3.99 31.40 -3.47
C LEU A 131 4.57 31.66 -2.07
N GLN A 132 5.81 31.25 -1.83
CA GLN A 132 6.58 31.65 -0.65
C GLN A 132 7.23 33.02 -0.91
N ASP A 133 6.42 34.07 -0.87
CA ASP A 133 6.81 35.46 -1.17
C ASP A 133 6.76 36.38 0.07
N GLY A 134 6.54 35.82 1.26
CA GLY A 134 6.34 36.54 2.51
C GLY A 134 4.87 36.84 2.81
N LEU A 135 3.95 36.57 1.87
CA LEU A 135 2.50 36.74 2.05
C LEU A 135 1.77 35.40 2.21
N GLU A 136 2.48 34.27 2.30
CA GLU A 136 1.91 32.92 2.28
C GLU A 136 0.97 32.61 3.46
N ASN A 137 1.13 33.32 4.59
CA ASN A 137 0.29 33.22 5.79
C ASN A 137 -0.62 34.44 5.98
N SER A 138 -0.72 35.33 4.99
CA SER A 138 -1.62 36.48 5.05
C SER A 138 -3.07 36.05 4.85
N ALA A 139 -4.03 36.97 5.07
CA ALA A 139 -5.45 36.72 4.80
C ALA A 139 -5.77 36.46 3.31
N LYS A 140 -4.85 36.82 2.40
CA LYS A 140 -4.98 36.64 0.95
C LYS A 140 -3.62 36.23 0.37
N PRO A 141 -3.20 34.97 0.54
CA PRO A 141 -1.92 34.49 0.04
C PRO A 141 -1.89 34.52 -1.48
N THR A 142 -0.70 34.75 -2.06
CA THR A 142 -0.51 34.84 -3.51
C THR A 142 -0.63 33.45 -4.16
N PRO A 143 -1.63 33.19 -5.02
CA PRO A 143 -1.74 31.92 -5.72
C PRO A 143 -0.58 31.75 -6.71
N ASN A 144 -0.05 30.54 -6.82
CA ASN A 144 0.95 30.26 -7.85
C ASN A 144 0.35 30.44 -9.26
N ASN A 145 1.06 31.17 -10.10
CA ASN A 145 0.76 31.37 -11.52
C ASN A 145 1.96 31.05 -12.43
N ILE A 146 3.04 30.51 -11.87
CA ILE A 146 4.26 30.18 -12.61
C ILE A 146 4.03 28.86 -13.36
N VAL A 147 4.17 28.94 -14.69
CA VAL A 147 4.01 27.79 -15.58
C VAL A 147 5.29 26.97 -15.59
N VAL A 148 5.16 25.66 -15.40
CA VAL A 148 6.24 24.68 -15.55
C VAL A 148 5.88 23.71 -16.67
N THR A 149 6.83 23.46 -17.56
CA THR A 149 6.73 22.41 -18.57
C THR A 149 7.72 21.30 -18.21
N PRO A 150 7.25 20.12 -17.75
CA PRO A 150 8.12 19.05 -17.26
C PRO A 150 9.22 18.61 -18.23
N TYR A 151 8.98 18.71 -19.54
CA TYR A 151 9.94 18.38 -20.58
C TYR A 151 11.22 19.23 -20.51
N TYR A 152 11.10 20.50 -20.14
CA TYR A 152 12.24 21.43 -20.02
C TYR A 152 12.80 21.53 -18.60
N ASP A 153 12.10 20.99 -17.61
CA ASP A 153 12.53 21.00 -16.21
C ASP A 153 12.44 19.61 -15.57
N ASN A 154 13.57 18.89 -15.60
CA ASN A 154 13.69 17.56 -14.99
C ASN A 154 13.41 17.56 -13.48
N ARG A 155 13.52 18.71 -12.79
CA ARG A 155 13.20 18.80 -11.35
C ARG A 155 11.73 18.53 -11.08
N TYR A 156 10.85 18.75 -12.06
CA TYR A 156 9.42 18.49 -11.92
C TYR A 156 9.14 17.04 -11.49
N TYR A 157 9.77 16.06 -12.14
CA TYR A 157 9.63 14.66 -11.78
C TYR A 157 10.66 14.21 -10.75
N SER A 158 11.92 14.64 -10.86
CA SER A 158 12.99 14.15 -9.96
C SER A 158 12.87 14.67 -8.52
N ALA A 159 12.21 15.81 -8.28
CA ALA A 159 11.96 16.36 -6.94
C ALA A 159 10.53 16.13 -6.44
N ILE A 160 9.69 15.41 -7.20
CA ILE A 160 8.31 15.11 -6.81
C ILE A 160 8.28 14.44 -5.43
N SER A 161 7.30 14.81 -4.60
CA SER A 161 7.16 14.20 -3.28
C SER A 161 6.48 12.85 -3.35
N GLU A 162 6.99 11.92 -2.54
CA GLU A 162 6.43 10.60 -2.30
C GLU A 162 5.02 10.70 -1.68
N GLU A 163 4.65 11.83 -1.06
CA GLU A 163 3.30 12.03 -0.51
C GLU A 163 2.21 11.89 -1.58
N LEU A 164 2.52 12.21 -2.85
CA LEU A 164 1.60 12.08 -3.98
C LEU A 164 1.39 10.62 -4.43
N PHE A 165 2.16 9.69 -3.86
CA PHE A 165 2.14 8.27 -4.14
C PHE A 165 1.74 7.46 -2.91
N ILE A 166 1.34 8.14 -1.83
CA ILE A 166 0.62 7.53 -0.72
C ILE A 166 -0.85 7.43 -1.14
N GLU A 167 -1.24 6.24 -1.56
CA GLU A 167 -2.61 5.94 -1.96
C GLU A 167 -3.47 5.71 -0.73
N LYS A 168 -4.55 6.49 -0.62
CA LYS A 168 -5.36 6.54 0.60
C LYS A 168 -6.56 5.61 0.56
N ASN A 169 -6.95 5.10 1.74
CA ASN A 169 -8.15 4.27 1.94
C ASN A 169 -8.20 3.05 1.00
N ILE A 170 -7.13 2.25 1.02
CA ILE A 170 -7.01 1.04 0.21
C ILE A 170 -7.93 -0.06 0.75
N ASN A 171 -8.77 -0.57 -0.13
CA ASN A 171 -9.76 -1.60 0.14
C ASN A 171 -9.55 -2.74 -0.82
N TRP A 172 -9.69 -3.96 -0.32
CA TRP A 172 -9.60 -5.12 -1.19
C TRP A 172 -10.44 -6.29 -0.73
N ILE A 173 -10.76 -7.13 -1.70
CA ILE A 173 -11.38 -8.44 -1.54
C ILE A 173 -10.44 -9.46 -2.16
N ARG A 174 -10.12 -10.52 -1.41
CA ARG A 174 -9.19 -11.55 -1.85
C ARG A 174 -9.74 -12.94 -1.55
N MET A 175 -9.75 -13.80 -2.55
CA MET A 175 -10.00 -15.23 -2.33
C MET A 175 -8.70 -15.91 -1.92
N ARG A 176 -8.56 -16.22 -0.64
CA ARG A 176 -7.35 -16.82 -0.06
C ARG A 176 -7.16 -18.25 -0.51
N ASP A 177 -8.22 -19.03 -0.44
CA ASP A 177 -8.22 -20.40 -0.93
C ASP A 177 -9.62 -20.86 -1.33
N ILE A 178 -9.65 -21.80 -2.26
CA ILE A 178 -10.82 -22.57 -2.63
C ILE A 178 -10.39 -24.02 -2.82
N THR A 179 -11.04 -24.93 -2.12
CA THR A 179 -10.74 -26.36 -2.15
C THR A 179 -11.98 -27.15 -2.52
N LEU A 180 -11.89 -27.92 -3.60
CA LEU A 180 -12.87 -28.96 -3.93
C LEU A 180 -12.28 -30.32 -3.56
N SER A 181 -13.04 -31.12 -2.82
CA SER A 181 -12.66 -32.46 -2.43
C SER A 181 -13.77 -33.47 -2.69
N TYR A 182 -13.36 -34.71 -2.96
CA TYR A 182 -14.25 -35.84 -3.17
C TYR A 182 -13.79 -37.05 -2.37
N THR A 183 -14.65 -37.54 -1.47
CA THR A 183 -14.39 -38.73 -0.67
C THR A 183 -14.94 -39.98 -1.37
N LEU A 184 -14.10 -40.99 -1.58
CA LEU A 184 -14.54 -42.26 -2.18
C LEU A 184 -15.55 -42.96 -1.27
N SER A 185 -16.63 -43.48 -1.86
CA SER A 185 -17.63 -44.22 -1.10
C SER A 185 -17.06 -45.52 -0.54
N SER A 186 -17.54 -45.94 0.64
CA SER A 186 -17.16 -47.21 1.26
C SER A 186 -17.39 -48.42 0.35
N LYS A 187 -18.40 -48.37 -0.53
CA LYS A 187 -18.68 -49.41 -1.52
C LYS A 187 -17.55 -49.60 -2.54
N LEU A 188 -16.92 -48.51 -2.96
CA LEU A 188 -15.78 -48.56 -3.89
C LEU A 188 -14.51 -49.09 -3.20
N LEU A 189 -14.39 -48.86 -1.89
CA LEU A 189 -13.25 -49.31 -1.08
C LEU A 189 -13.45 -50.71 -0.48
N ALA A 190 -14.66 -51.26 -0.48
CA ALA A 190 -15.00 -52.53 0.19
C ALA A 190 -14.19 -53.75 -0.29
N ARG A 191 -13.58 -53.68 -1.48
CA ARG A 191 -12.73 -54.75 -2.03
C ARG A 191 -11.26 -54.64 -1.60
N GLN A 192 -10.88 -53.57 -0.91
CA GLN A 192 -9.51 -53.31 -0.46
C GLN A 192 -9.44 -53.47 1.07
N SER A 193 -8.76 -54.52 1.55
CA SER A 193 -8.69 -54.84 2.98
C SER A 193 -7.83 -53.89 3.81
N PHE A 194 -6.98 -53.09 3.15
CA PHE A 194 -5.97 -52.24 3.78
C PHE A 194 -6.25 -50.74 3.65
N VAL A 195 -7.30 -50.33 2.92
CA VAL A 195 -7.67 -48.91 2.72
C VAL A 195 -9.04 -48.65 3.34
N LYS A 196 -9.05 -47.94 4.47
CA LYS A 196 -10.29 -47.57 5.19
C LYS A 196 -10.94 -46.30 4.63
N SER A 197 -10.16 -45.37 4.09
CA SER A 197 -10.68 -44.15 3.47
C SER A 197 -9.75 -43.64 2.39
N ALA A 198 -10.32 -43.00 1.37
CA ALA A 198 -9.56 -42.32 0.34
C ALA A 198 -10.32 -41.09 -0.16
N SER A 199 -9.64 -39.97 -0.33
CA SER A 199 -10.22 -38.74 -0.88
C SER A 199 -9.25 -38.02 -1.80
N PHE A 200 -9.79 -37.40 -2.83
CA PHE A 200 -9.07 -36.49 -3.72
C PHE A 200 -9.39 -35.06 -3.34
N PHE A 201 -8.42 -34.16 -3.48
CA PHE A 201 -8.67 -32.73 -3.37
C PHE A 201 -7.88 -31.95 -4.41
N ALA A 202 -8.43 -30.81 -4.80
CA ALA A 202 -7.74 -29.75 -5.51
C ALA A 202 -7.99 -28.44 -4.78
N THR A 203 -6.92 -27.70 -4.49
CA THR A 203 -6.94 -26.41 -3.81
C THR A 203 -6.26 -25.38 -4.70
N ALA A 204 -6.91 -24.23 -4.89
CA ALA A 204 -6.29 -23.04 -5.45
C ALA A 204 -6.14 -21.99 -4.35
N THR A 205 -5.00 -21.28 -4.31
CA THR A 205 -4.69 -20.23 -3.33
C THR A 205 -4.42 -18.89 -4.01
N ASP A 206 -4.78 -17.79 -3.36
CA ASP A 206 -4.69 -16.42 -3.89
C ASP A 206 -5.32 -16.32 -5.30
N VAL A 207 -6.56 -16.82 -5.43
CA VAL A 207 -7.23 -17.02 -6.73
C VAL A 207 -7.50 -15.70 -7.45
N PHE A 208 -7.95 -14.69 -6.71
CA PHE A 208 -8.13 -13.34 -7.24
C PHE A 208 -7.97 -12.30 -6.14
N LEU A 209 -7.65 -11.08 -6.58
CA LEU A 209 -7.60 -9.87 -5.79
C LEU A 209 -8.38 -8.78 -6.52
N ILE A 210 -9.33 -8.15 -5.84
CA ILE A 210 -10.02 -6.94 -6.30
C ILE A 210 -9.61 -5.84 -5.35
N THR A 211 -9.01 -4.76 -5.86
CA THR A 211 -8.48 -3.66 -5.04
C THR A 211 -8.62 -2.32 -5.76
N ASN A 212 -8.72 -1.23 -5.00
CA ASN A 212 -8.58 0.14 -5.54
C ASN A 212 -7.14 0.66 -5.49
N TYR A 213 -6.18 -0.17 -5.07
CA TYR A 213 -4.75 0.13 -5.14
C TYR A 213 -4.25 0.07 -6.58
N SER A 214 -3.42 1.03 -6.99
CA SER A 214 -2.91 1.12 -8.37
C SER A 214 -1.67 0.26 -8.64
N GLY A 215 -0.97 -0.18 -7.59
CA GLY A 215 0.13 -1.14 -7.69
C GLY A 215 -0.34 -2.59 -7.81
N ALA A 216 0.60 -3.53 -7.72
CA ALA A 216 0.32 -4.95 -7.95
C ALA A 216 -0.47 -5.61 -6.81
N ASP A 217 -0.07 -5.37 -5.56
CA ASP A 217 -0.68 -5.99 -4.39
C ASP A 217 -0.56 -5.10 -3.14
N PRO A 218 -1.67 -4.71 -2.48
CA PRO A 218 -1.68 -3.83 -1.32
C PRO A 218 -1.23 -4.49 0.01
N ILE A 219 -0.97 -5.80 0.05
CA ILE A 219 -0.41 -6.48 1.24
C ILE A 219 1.09 -6.17 1.41
N ALA A 220 1.69 -5.43 0.47
CA ALA A 220 3.09 -5.03 0.45
C ALA A 220 3.70 -4.75 1.83
N ASN A 221 4.81 -5.42 2.08
CA ASN A 221 5.66 -5.21 3.24
C ASN A 221 7.10 -5.20 2.75
N GLY A 222 7.73 -4.03 2.76
CA GLY A 222 9.10 -3.90 2.27
C GLY A 222 10.16 -4.44 3.24
N ASN A 223 9.78 -4.88 4.44
CA ASN A 223 10.65 -5.52 5.42
C ASN A 223 10.36 -7.03 5.55
N ASN A 224 11.14 -7.70 6.38
CA ASN A 224 10.94 -9.10 6.72
C ASN A 224 10.23 -9.25 8.08
N ALA A 225 9.86 -10.50 8.43
CA ALA A 225 9.18 -10.81 9.68
C ALA A 225 10.00 -10.57 10.96
N ALA A 226 11.32 -10.30 10.85
CA ALA A 226 12.16 -9.99 12.01
C ALA A 226 12.05 -8.52 12.44
N THR A 227 11.51 -7.63 11.59
CA THR A 227 11.23 -6.25 11.96
C THR A 227 10.00 -6.20 12.87
N VAL A 228 10.22 -5.81 14.13
CA VAL A 228 9.18 -5.75 15.17
C VAL A 228 8.27 -4.53 14.98
N GLY A 229 7.04 -4.61 15.48
CA GLY A 229 6.05 -3.54 15.39
C GLY A 229 5.37 -3.50 14.03
N ALA A 230 5.03 -2.30 13.55
CA ALA A 230 4.39 -2.13 12.25
C ALA A 230 5.33 -2.47 11.06
N GLY A 231 6.66 -2.39 11.26
CA GLY A 231 7.64 -2.65 10.21
C GLY A 231 7.35 -1.91 8.89
N GLY A 232 7.79 -2.52 7.79
CA GLY A 232 7.62 -2.01 6.42
C GLY A 232 6.25 -2.24 5.82
N MET A 233 5.23 -2.53 6.65
CA MET A 233 3.87 -2.72 6.16
C MET A 233 3.39 -1.50 5.38
N ALA A 234 2.63 -1.76 4.32
CA ALA A 234 2.08 -0.75 3.42
C ALA A 234 3.15 0.09 2.67
N ILE A 235 4.42 -0.31 2.70
CA ILE A 235 5.47 0.22 1.82
C ILE A 235 5.65 -0.78 0.68
N ASP A 236 5.20 -0.40 -0.51
CA ASP A 236 5.38 -1.17 -1.74
C ASP A 236 6.57 -0.62 -2.52
N TYR A 237 7.71 -1.29 -2.38
CA TYR A 237 8.91 -0.99 -3.14
C TYR A 237 9.52 -2.26 -3.74
N GLY A 238 9.16 -2.55 -4.99
CA GLY A 238 9.57 -3.77 -5.68
C GLY A 238 8.97 -5.04 -5.08
N ASN A 239 7.87 -4.92 -4.34
CA ASN A 239 7.18 -6.07 -3.76
C ASN A 239 6.49 -6.88 -4.86
N PHE A 240 6.75 -8.18 -4.88
CA PHE A 240 6.03 -9.08 -5.79
C PHE A 240 4.64 -9.38 -5.23
N PRO A 241 3.60 -9.42 -6.09
CA PRO A 241 2.28 -9.87 -5.68
C PRO A 241 2.32 -11.35 -5.25
N THR A 242 1.36 -11.76 -4.44
CA THR A 242 1.17 -13.19 -4.14
C THR A 242 0.79 -13.96 -5.40
N SER A 243 1.43 -15.10 -5.63
CA SER A 243 1.18 -15.94 -6.80
C SER A 243 -0.04 -16.85 -6.60
N LEU A 244 -0.82 -17.04 -7.68
CA LEU A 244 -1.81 -18.10 -7.77
C LEU A 244 -1.14 -19.46 -7.56
N GLY A 245 -1.55 -20.18 -6.52
CA GLY A 245 -1.10 -21.55 -6.25
C GLY A 245 -2.18 -22.56 -6.62
N ILE A 246 -1.80 -23.70 -7.19
CA ILE A 246 -2.71 -24.82 -7.43
C ILE A 246 -2.05 -26.10 -6.89
N ASN A 247 -2.74 -26.79 -5.99
CA ASN A 247 -2.29 -28.03 -5.38
C ASN A 247 -3.38 -29.11 -5.56
N PHE A 248 -2.97 -30.33 -5.88
CA PHE A 248 -3.84 -31.49 -5.94
C PHE A 248 -3.23 -32.63 -5.13
N GLY A 249 -4.07 -33.43 -4.48
CA GLY A 249 -3.58 -34.51 -3.65
C GLY A 249 -4.60 -35.59 -3.38
N VAL A 250 -4.07 -36.70 -2.86
CA VAL A 250 -4.84 -37.85 -2.39
C VAL A 250 -4.55 -38.02 -0.91
N ARG A 251 -5.60 -38.19 -0.09
CA ARG A 251 -5.47 -38.59 1.31
C ARG A 251 -5.95 -40.02 1.44
N ILE A 252 -5.13 -40.88 2.05
CA ILE A 252 -5.41 -42.31 2.25
C ILE A 252 -5.35 -42.61 3.75
N GLY A 253 -6.40 -43.21 4.28
CA GLY A 253 -6.41 -43.80 5.62
C GLY A 253 -6.31 -45.32 5.54
N LEU A 254 -5.33 -45.90 6.24
CA LEU A 254 -5.07 -47.34 6.33
C LEU A 254 -5.82 -48.01 7.51
#